data_AF-A0A835HH58-F1
#
_entry.id   AF-A0A835HH58-F1
#
_cell.length_a   1.000
_cell.length_b   1.000
_cell.length_c   1.000
_cell.angle_alpha   90.00
_cell.angle_beta   90.00
_cell.angle_gamma   90.00
#
_symmetry.space_group_name_H-M   'P 1'
#
loop_
_entity.id
_entity.type
_entity.pdbx_description
1 polymer ?
#
loop_
_entity_poly.entity_id
_entity_poly.type
_entity_poly.pdbx_seq_one_letter_code
_entity_poly.pdbx_strand_id
1 'polypeptide(L)'
;MLRSASGSQMIKNILNELIGSSLIFEIRISEYNIMDQGTNGFTTTKVFPVDYKLEGDMMLTHIDQMQATVEIHTLNTIYPDPISERPK
;
A
#
# COMPACT_ATOMS: atom_id res chain seq x y z
N MET A 1 -14.28 -21.44 42.31
CA MET A 1 -14.91 -21.86 41.04
C MET A 1 -14.25 -21.08 39.90
N LEU A 2 -13.48 -21.75 39.04
CA LEU A 2 -12.92 -21.14 37.83
C LEU A 2 -14.04 -21.08 36.77
N ARG A 3 -14.57 -19.88 36.49
CA ARG A 3 -15.54 -19.69 35.40
C ARG A 3 -14.78 -19.85 34.09
N SER A 4 -14.98 -20.98 33.40
CA SER A 4 -14.50 -21.19 32.04
C SER A 4 -15.08 -20.11 31.13
N ALA A 5 -14.22 -19.26 30.55
CA ALA A 5 -14.63 -18.36 29.48
C ALA A 5 -15.20 -19.19 28.33
N SER A 6 -16.41 -18.87 27.86
CA SER A 6 -17.01 -19.57 26.73
C SER A 6 -16.13 -19.37 25.49
N GLY A 7 -16.05 -20.37 24.60
CA GLY A 7 -15.25 -20.28 23.38
C GLY A 7 -15.57 -19.04 22.51
N SER A 8 -16.83 -18.58 22.53
CA SER A 8 -17.25 -17.33 21.89
C SER A 8 -16.56 -16.08 22.44
N GLN A 9 -16.31 -16.01 23.75
CA GLN A 9 -15.60 -14.89 24.36
C GLN A 9 -14.12 -14.92 24.00
N MET A 10 -13.52 -16.12 23.88
CA MET A 10 -12.13 -16.27 23.43
C MET A 10 -11.96 -15.83 21.97
N ILE A 11 -12.86 -16.24 21.07
CA ILE A 11 -12.86 -15.77 19.67
C ILE A 11 -13.02 -14.25 19.62
N LYS A 12 -13.95 -13.69 20.42
CA LYS A 12 -14.13 -12.24 20.48
C LYS A 12 -12.87 -11.51 20.92
N ASN A 13 -12.13 -12.05 21.90
CA ASN A 13 -10.88 -11.47 22.35
C ASN A 13 -9.81 -11.50 21.25
N ILE A 14 -9.66 -12.62 20.54
CA ILE A 14 -8.72 -12.74 19.40
C ILE A 14 -9.08 -11.73 18.29
N LEU A 15 -10.36 -11.61 17.93
CA LEU A 15 -10.80 -10.65 16.92
C LEU A 15 -10.55 -9.19 17.36
N ASN A 16 -10.70 -8.90 18.66
CA ASN A 16 -10.39 -7.57 19.19
C ASN A 16 -8.89 -7.25 19.12
N GLU A 17 -8.00 -8.23 19.28
CA GLU A 17 -6.55 -8.04 19.13
C GLU A 17 -6.15 -7.72 17.68
N LEU A 18 -6.95 -8.15 16.70
CA LEU A 18 -6.73 -7.83 15.29
C LEU A 18 -7.14 -6.39 14.94
N ILE A 19 -7.93 -5.71 15.78
CA ILE A 19 -8.34 -4.31 15.54
C ILE A 19 -7.11 -3.42 15.65
N GLY A 20 -6.84 -2.63 14.60
CA GLY A 20 -5.68 -1.74 14.53
C GLY A 20 -4.38 -2.42 14.09
N SER A 21 -4.40 -3.73 13.84
CA SER A 21 -3.26 -4.42 13.23
C SER A 21 -3.10 -4.01 11.77
N SER A 22 -1.88 -3.70 11.35
CA SER A 22 -1.54 -3.45 9.95
C SER A 22 -1.04 -4.75 9.31
N LEU A 23 -1.64 -5.12 8.18
CA LEU A 23 -1.34 -6.36 7.45
C LEU A 23 -1.29 -6.06 5.95
N ILE A 24 -0.45 -6.80 5.22
CA ILE A 24 -0.36 -6.74 3.77
C ILE A 24 -1.19 -7.89 3.20
N PHE A 25 -2.10 -7.58 2.27
CA PHE A 25 -3.00 -8.56 1.65
C PHE A 25 -2.64 -8.73 0.17
N GLU A 26 -2.39 -9.98 -0.24
CA GLU A 26 -2.39 -10.33 -1.65
C GLU A 26 -3.85 -10.59 -2.08
N ILE A 27 -4.38 -9.76 -2.99
CA ILE A 27 -5.78 -9.82 -3.41
C ILE A 27 -5.86 -10.23 -4.87
N ARG A 28 -6.67 -11.26 -5.16
CA ARG A 28 -7.11 -11.60 -6.50
C ARG A 28 -8.46 -10.96 -6.78
N ILE A 29 -8.54 -10.16 -7.83
CA ILE A 29 -9.79 -9.61 -8.35
C ILE A 29 -10.36 -10.61 -9.35
N SER A 30 -11.66 -10.87 -9.28
CA SER A 30 -12.36 -11.72 -10.24
C SER A 30 -13.68 -11.08 -10.59
N GLU A 31 -14.01 -11.02 -11.87
CA GLU A 31 -15.33 -10.59 -12.30
C GLU A 31 -16.33 -11.70 -12.00
N TYR A 32 -17.30 -11.40 -11.13
CA TYR A 32 -18.41 -12.30 -10.88
C TYR A 32 -19.63 -11.73 -11.59
N ASN A 33 -20.12 -12.46 -12.60
CA ASN A 33 -21.39 -12.14 -13.23
C ASN A 33 -22.53 -12.75 -12.40
N ILE A 34 -22.85 -12.12 -11.26
CA ILE A 34 -24.01 -12.49 -10.45
C ILE A 34 -25.17 -11.63 -10.97
N MET A 35 -26.03 -12.25 -11.79
CA MET A 35 -27.33 -11.69 -12.19
C MET A 35 -27.28 -10.27 -12.80
N ASP A 36 -26.58 -10.10 -13.93
CA ASP A 36 -26.57 -8.88 -14.77
C ASP A 36 -26.08 -7.58 -14.10
N GLN A 37 -25.61 -7.64 -12.86
CA GLN A 37 -24.91 -6.54 -12.19
C GLN A 37 -23.45 -6.94 -12.03
N GLY A 38 -22.65 -6.65 -13.06
CA GLY A 38 -21.21 -6.93 -13.07
C GLY A 38 -20.56 -6.40 -11.81
N THR A 39 -20.27 -7.30 -10.86
CA THR A 39 -19.70 -6.95 -9.57
C THR A 39 -18.35 -7.62 -9.46
N ASN A 40 -17.32 -6.82 -9.16
CA ASN A 40 -15.99 -7.36 -8.92
C ASN A 40 -15.97 -8.04 -7.54
N GLY A 41 -15.63 -9.32 -7.51
CA GLY A 41 -15.30 -10.04 -6.29
C GLY A 41 -13.82 -9.91 -5.98
N PHE A 42 -13.50 -9.84 -4.70
CA PHE A 42 -12.14 -9.77 -4.19
C PHE A 42 -11.89 -10.98 -3.30
N THR A 43 -10.85 -11.76 -3.61
CA THR A 43 -10.44 -12.92 -2.82
C THR A 43 -9.04 -12.66 -2.27
N THR A 44 -8.88 -12.73 -0.96
CA THR A 44 -7.54 -12.70 -0.33
C THR A 44 -6.85 -14.05 -0.56
N THR A 45 -5.68 -14.05 -1.21
CA THR A 45 -4.88 -15.26 -1.45
C THR A 45 -3.83 -15.46 -0.37
N LYS A 46 -3.23 -14.38 0.14
CA LYS A 46 -2.22 -14.41 1.20
C LYS A 46 -2.33 -13.19 2.11
N VAL A 47 -1.85 -13.35 3.34
CA VAL A 47 -1.77 -12.29 4.35
C VAL A 47 -0.35 -12.32 4.93
N PHE A 48 0.30 -11.16 4.98
CA PHE A 48 1.62 -10.98 5.55
C PHE A 48 1.58 -9.92 6.66
N PRO A 49 2.41 -10.06 7.71
CA PRO A 49 2.63 -8.95 8.64
C PRO A 49 3.34 -7.80 7.92
N VAL A 50 3.09 -6.56 8.34
CA VAL A 50 3.86 -5.40 7.86
C VAL A 50 5.26 -5.44 8.45
N ASP A 51 6.27 -5.33 7.58
CA ASP A 51 7.65 -5.04 7.99
C ASP A 51 7.87 -3.53 7.94
N TYR A 52 7.66 -2.86 9.07
CA TYR A 52 7.77 -1.40 9.17
C TYR A 52 9.17 -0.86 8.85
N LYS A 53 10.22 -1.67 9.03
CA LYS A 53 11.57 -1.26 8.70
C LYS A 53 11.74 -1.23 7.19
N LEU A 54 11.36 -2.31 6.52
CA LEU A 54 11.42 -2.39 5.05
C LEU A 54 10.56 -1.30 4.40
N GLU A 55 9.32 -1.10 4.87
CA GLU A 55 8.44 -0.04 4.37
C GLU A 55 9.04 1.36 4.58
N GLY A 56 9.65 1.61 5.74
CA GLY A 56 10.34 2.87 6.02
C GLY A 56 11.53 3.11 5.08
N ASP A 57 12.38 2.10 4.88
CA ASP A 57 13.54 2.17 3.99
C ASP A 57 13.09 2.42 2.52
N MET A 58 12.01 1.78 2.08
CA MET A 58 11.41 2.01 0.76
C MET A 58 10.87 3.44 0.61
N MET A 59 10.21 3.96 1.65
CA MET A 59 9.66 5.32 1.63
C MET A 59 10.77 6.38 1.57
N LEU A 60 11.85 6.21 2.33
CA LEU A 60 13.02 7.09 2.26
C LEU A 60 13.65 7.08 0.87
N THR A 61 13.82 5.90 0.29
CA THR A 61 14.35 5.76 -1.08
C THR A 61 13.47 6.50 -2.10
N HIS A 62 12.14 6.45 -1.94
CA HIS A 62 11.22 7.17 -2.81
C HIS A 62 11.33 8.70 -2.64
N ILE A 63 11.48 9.18 -1.41
CA ILE A 63 11.70 10.61 -1.13
C ILE A 63 13.00 11.10 -1.77
N ASP A 64 14.09 10.33 -1.65
CA ASP A 64 15.38 10.68 -2.25
C ASP A 64 15.28 10.79 -3.79
N GLN A 65 14.55 9.86 -4.42
CA GLN A 65 14.27 9.91 -5.88
C GLN A 65 13.46 11.14 -6.29
N MET A 66 12.48 11.54 -5.49
CA MET A 66 11.70 12.75 -5.74
C MET A 66 12.56 14.01 -5.62
N GLN A 67 13.44 14.09 -4.63
CA GLN A 67 14.36 15.23 -4.47
C GLN A 67 15.31 15.36 -5.66
N ALA A 68 15.91 14.25 -6.10
CA ALA A 68 16.75 14.23 -7.30
C ALA A 68 15.99 14.71 -8.55
N THR A 69 14.71 14.35 -8.68
CA THR A 69 13.86 14.79 -9.80
C THR A 69 13.58 16.29 -9.75
N VAL A 70 13.35 16.85 -8.56
CA VAL A 70 13.18 18.30 -8.35
C VAL A 70 14.46 19.07 -8.66
N GLU A 71 15.62 18.55 -8.25
CA GLU A 71 16.92 19.16 -8.57
C GLU A 71 17.19 19.19 -10.09
N ILE A 72 16.92 18.08 -10.81
CA ILE A 72 17.07 18.03 -12.27
C ILE A 72 16.10 19.01 -12.96
N HIS A 73 14.85 19.08 -12.51
CA HIS A 73 13.88 20.03 -13.05
C HIS A 73 14.31 21.49 -12.81
N THR A 74 14.84 21.79 -11.62
CA THR A 74 15.34 23.12 -11.27
C THR A 74 16.56 23.50 -12.11
N LEU A 75 17.51 22.57 -12.30
CA LEU A 75 18.67 22.79 -13.16
C LEU A 75 18.27 23.06 -14.61
N ASN A 76 17.33 22.31 -15.18
CA ASN A 76 16.84 22.53 -16.54
C ASN A 76 16.04 23.83 -16.70
N THR A 77 15.48 24.36 -15.61
CA THR A 77 14.74 25.63 -15.61
C THR A 77 15.70 26.83 -15.50
N ILE A 78 16.77 26.70 -14.71
CA ILE A 78 17.79 27.76 -14.53
C ILE A 78 18.79 27.78 -15.70
N TYR A 79 19.07 26.62 -16.29
CA TYR A 79 19.91 26.45 -17.47
C TYR A 79 19.13 25.69 -18.54
N PRO A 80 18.20 26.36 -19.25
CA PRO A 80 17.52 25.74 -20.38
C PRO A 80 18.56 25.39 -21.44
N ASP A 81 18.43 24.20 -22.02
CA ASP A 81 19.37 23.66 -22.99
C ASP A 81 19.46 24.64 -24.20
N PRO A 82 20.64 25.25 -24.48
CA PRO A 82 20.78 26.32 -25.47
C PRO A 82 20.51 25.85 -26.92
N ILE A 83 20.25 24.57 -27.11
CA ILE A 83 19.84 23.96 -28.39
C ILE A 83 18.38 24.30 -28.72
N SER A 84 17.52 24.53 -27.72
CA SER A 84 16.08 24.81 -27.93
C SER A 84 15.78 26.23 -28.43
N GLU A 85 16.70 27.19 -28.26
CA GLU A 85 16.49 28.61 -28.61
C GLU A 85 17.17 29.05 -29.92
N ARG A 86 17.83 28.14 -30.65
CA ARG A 86 18.41 28.53 -31.95
C ARG A 86 17.26 28.85 -32.92
N PRO A 87 17.23 30.06 -33.52
CA PRO A 87 16.26 30.35 -34.56
C PRO A 87 16.45 29.34 -35.71
N LYS A 88 15.32 28.79 -36.18
CA LYS A 88 15.27 27.87 -37.33
C LYS A 88 15.83 28.53 -38.59
#